data_AF-A0A7E4VP07-F1
#
_entry.id   AF-A0A7E4VP07-F1
#
_cell.length_a   1.000
_cell.length_b   1.000
_cell.length_c   1.000
_cell.angle_alpha   90.00
_cell.angle_beta   90.00
_cell.angle_gamma   90.00
#
_symmetry.space_group_name_H-M   'P 1'
#
loop_
_entity.id
_entity.type
_entity.pdbx_description
1 polymer ?
#
loop_
_entity_poly.entity_id
_entity_poly.type
_entity_poly.pdbx_seq_one_letter_code
_entity_poly.pdbx_strand_id
1 'polypeptide(L)'
;MHRFVMKTDSYKSSISLDVDKALLTATVIGQSLQTPNVSAPGNSSLTWGIRCFPAGVTTEPEKVFIEFWINQAPMNVVADFTIRGTTIKHTVERTFDVTTTVPRIALVSHTDLLASGGILKDKFVVQCAITFKKASVVTSENLKACVTAPLVAQALLDVTNHDATDVNMVVGGRSLPLHRGYLCMISPVFHAMFTHDTKEAKSGIVTVKDFQFEAVEDAMNFCYGRSLENKNATEIIEALKVVDKYDIKGAIIALEDWLLANLNDNNVCDIADYAWNYNSEKLLQKCAEHYNKTLTKIASDPKFVELDPTVVSGLIKAAANLKV
;
A
#
# COMPACT_ATOMS: atom_id res chain seq x y z
N MET A 1 -2.68 -32.53 -7.97
CA MET A 1 -1.71 -31.42 -8.17
C MET A 1 -2.40 -30.37 -9.04
N HIS A 2 -3.20 -29.48 -8.44
CA HIS A 2 -3.89 -28.41 -9.19
C HIS A 2 -3.08 -27.12 -9.07
N ARG A 3 -2.52 -26.69 -10.21
CA ARG A 3 -1.73 -25.47 -10.35
C ARG A 3 -2.71 -24.31 -10.48
N PHE A 4 -3.03 -23.63 -9.38
CA PHE A 4 -3.81 -22.39 -9.42
C PHE A 4 -2.95 -21.27 -10.00
N VAL A 5 -3.18 -20.92 -11.26
CA VAL A 5 -2.64 -19.71 -11.87
C VAL A 5 -3.65 -18.61 -11.57
N MET A 6 -3.37 -17.76 -10.57
CA MET A 6 -4.11 -16.51 -10.42
C MET A 6 -3.84 -15.65 -11.66
N LYS A 7 -4.85 -15.49 -12.52
CA LYS A 7 -4.78 -14.53 -13.63
C LYS A 7 -4.86 -13.12 -13.03
N THR A 8 -3.72 -12.48 -12.85
CA THR A 8 -3.67 -11.04 -12.63
C THR A 8 -4.14 -10.36 -13.92
N ASP A 9 -5.15 -9.49 -13.84
CA ASP A 9 -5.54 -8.64 -14.96
C ASP A 9 -4.31 -7.85 -15.43
N SER A 10 -3.85 -8.17 -16.63
CA SER A 10 -2.74 -7.49 -17.28
C SER A 10 -3.25 -6.83 -18.54
N TYR A 11 -3.02 -5.53 -18.66
CA TYR A 11 -3.41 -4.75 -19.82
C TYR A 11 -2.14 -4.47 -20.62
N LYS A 12 -2.21 -4.67 -21.93
CA LYS A 12 -1.12 -4.34 -22.84
C LYS A 12 -1.56 -3.22 -23.75
N SER A 13 -0.72 -2.22 -23.91
CA SER A 13 -0.97 -1.10 -24.81
C SER A 13 0.33 -0.71 -25.51
N SER A 14 0.22 -0.01 -26.62
CA SER A 14 1.40 0.53 -27.30
C SER A 14 1.08 1.86 -27.97
N ILE A 15 2.10 2.73 -28.00
CA ILE A 15 2.06 3.99 -28.74
C ILE A 15 3.36 4.19 -29.50
N SER A 16 3.31 5.10 -30.46
CA SER A 16 4.48 5.54 -31.20
C SER A 16 4.48 7.07 -31.29
N LEU A 17 5.67 7.65 -31.25
CA LEU A 17 5.91 9.08 -31.37
C LEU A 17 6.92 9.32 -32.49
N ASP A 18 6.50 10.04 -33.51
CA ASP A 18 7.37 10.49 -34.58
C ASP A 18 8.14 11.73 -34.11
N VAL A 19 9.47 11.69 -34.25
CA VAL A 19 10.36 12.76 -33.82
C VAL A 19 11.20 13.22 -35.00
N ASP A 20 11.12 14.52 -35.31
CA ASP A 20 11.97 15.14 -36.34
C ASP A 20 13.43 15.17 -35.87
N LYS A 21 14.33 14.70 -36.74
CA LYS A 21 15.80 14.71 -36.54
C LYS A 21 16.31 16.10 -36.21
N ALA A 22 15.72 17.14 -36.81
CA ALA A 22 16.10 18.53 -36.54
C ALA A 22 16.01 18.88 -35.05
N LEU A 23 15.14 18.23 -34.28
CA LEU A 23 14.97 18.51 -32.86
C LEU A 23 16.14 18.02 -32.00
N LEU A 24 17.02 17.17 -32.53
CA LEU A 24 18.25 16.77 -31.84
C LEU A 24 19.19 17.98 -31.61
N THR A 25 19.16 18.97 -32.51
CA THR A 25 20.07 20.12 -32.50
C THR A 25 19.37 21.48 -32.47
N ALA A 26 18.11 21.56 -32.92
CA ALA A 26 17.38 22.83 -33.08
C ALA A 26 16.56 23.23 -31.84
N THR A 27 16.47 22.38 -30.82
CA THR A 27 15.66 22.66 -29.62
C THR A 27 16.49 23.06 -28.41
N VAL A 28 15.88 23.85 -27.53
CA VAL A 28 16.47 24.17 -26.22
C VAL A 28 16.53 22.87 -25.42
N ILE A 29 17.67 22.61 -24.77
CA ILE A 29 17.85 21.45 -23.89
C ILE A 29 16.71 21.42 -22.86
N GLY A 30 16.02 20.29 -22.73
CA GLY A 30 14.84 20.13 -21.89
C GLY A 30 13.49 20.38 -22.58
N GLN A 31 13.46 20.83 -23.84
CA GLN A 31 12.23 20.85 -24.65
C GLN A 31 11.77 19.43 -24.96
N SER A 32 10.45 19.20 -24.95
CA SER A 32 9.88 17.88 -25.13
C SER A 32 8.71 17.82 -26.11
N LEU A 33 8.54 16.66 -26.75
CA LEU A 33 7.36 16.25 -27.48
C LEU A 33 6.57 15.24 -26.65
N GLN A 34 5.24 15.29 -26.73
CA GLN A 34 4.36 14.42 -25.95
C GLN A 34 3.34 13.74 -26.85
N THR A 35 3.05 12.45 -26.61
CA THR A 35 1.93 11.75 -27.27
C THR A 35 0.59 12.20 -26.70
N PRO A 36 -0.52 12.03 -27.45
CA PRO A 36 -1.85 12.05 -26.85
C PRO A 36 -1.96 11.02 -25.71
N ASN A 37 -2.86 11.29 -24.76
CA ASN A 37 -3.21 10.30 -23.75
C ASN A 37 -4.01 9.18 -24.41
N VAL A 38 -3.59 7.94 -24.17
CA VAL A 38 -4.28 6.74 -24.66
C VAL A 38 -4.80 5.92 -23.49
N SER A 39 -6.01 5.37 -23.63
CA SER A 39 -6.57 4.47 -22.61
C SER A 39 -6.01 3.06 -22.77
N ALA A 40 -5.80 2.36 -21.65
CA ALA A 40 -5.45 0.95 -21.67
C ALA A 40 -6.63 0.12 -22.21
N PRO A 41 -6.39 -0.87 -23.09
CA PRO A 41 -7.46 -1.74 -23.57
C PRO A 41 -8.15 -2.45 -22.41
N GLY A 42 -9.48 -2.41 -22.34
CA GLY A 42 -10.24 -3.01 -21.23
C GLY A 42 -10.33 -2.16 -19.95
N ASN A 43 -9.69 -0.99 -19.91
CA ASN A 43 -9.84 -0.03 -18.82
C ASN A 43 -9.76 1.41 -19.36
N SER A 44 -10.93 1.99 -19.69
CA SER A 44 -11.04 3.34 -20.25
C SER A 44 -10.58 4.45 -19.29
N SER A 45 -10.60 4.19 -17.99
CA SER A 45 -10.18 5.12 -16.93
C SER A 45 -8.67 5.18 -16.74
N LEU A 46 -7.93 4.15 -17.15
CA LEU A 46 -6.47 4.10 -17.11
C LEU A 46 -5.90 4.72 -18.40
N THR A 47 -5.43 5.95 -18.31
CA THR A 47 -4.79 6.67 -19.41
C THR A 47 -3.29 6.88 -19.17
N TRP A 48 -2.51 6.83 -20.24
CA TRP A 48 -1.06 6.94 -20.19
C TRP A 48 -0.50 7.61 -21.45
N GLY A 49 0.78 7.95 -21.44
CA GLY A 49 1.50 8.39 -22.62
C GLY A 49 3.01 8.50 -22.40
N ILE A 50 3.72 8.96 -23.43
CA ILE A 50 5.18 9.17 -23.38
C ILE A 50 5.55 10.59 -23.81
N ARG A 51 6.65 11.07 -23.22
CA ARG A 51 7.27 12.35 -23.49
C ARG A 51 8.71 12.10 -23.88
N CYS A 52 9.11 12.65 -25.01
CA CYS A 52 10.46 12.54 -25.55
C CYS A 52 11.16 13.89 -25.44
N PHE A 53 12.42 13.89 -25.01
CA PHE A 53 13.32 15.04 -24.95
C PHE A 53 14.46 14.79 -25.95
N PRO A 54 14.30 15.22 -27.22
CA PRO A 54 15.23 14.83 -28.29
C PRO A 54 16.64 15.40 -28.10
N ALA A 55 16.77 16.66 -27.67
CA ALA A 55 18.05 17.32 -27.39
C ALA A 55 18.65 16.96 -26.02
N GLY A 56 17.94 16.14 -25.23
CA GLY A 56 18.35 15.72 -23.90
C GLY A 56 17.93 16.66 -22.78
N VAL A 57 18.58 16.50 -21.63
CA VAL A 57 18.31 17.24 -20.40
C VAL A 57 19.56 18.00 -19.95
N THR A 58 19.40 19.00 -19.09
CA THR A 58 20.49 19.91 -18.68
C THR A 58 21.71 19.18 -18.10
N THR A 59 21.50 18.04 -17.43
CA THR A 59 22.57 17.24 -16.83
C THR A 59 23.29 16.33 -17.82
N GLU A 60 22.63 15.95 -18.91
CA GLU A 60 23.11 15.02 -19.92
C GLU A 60 22.62 15.46 -21.30
N PRO A 61 23.27 16.48 -21.90
CA PRO A 61 22.99 16.88 -23.27
C PRO A 61 23.39 15.76 -24.24
N GLU A 62 22.87 15.82 -25.48
CA GLU A 62 23.23 14.89 -26.57
C GLU A 62 22.76 13.43 -26.42
N LYS A 63 21.78 13.21 -25.54
CA LYS A 63 21.05 11.94 -25.45
C LYS A 63 19.57 12.18 -25.63
N VAL A 64 18.87 11.26 -26.28
CA VAL A 64 17.41 11.26 -26.31
C VAL A 64 16.91 10.69 -24.98
N PHE A 65 16.14 11.49 -24.24
CA PHE A 65 15.48 11.03 -23.01
C PHE A 65 14.00 10.77 -23.24
N ILE A 66 13.45 9.80 -22.51
CA ILE A 66 12.02 9.51 -22.51
C ILE A 66 11.50 9.45 -21.08
N GLU A 67 10.28 9.91 -20.91
CA GLU A 67 9.48 9.79 -19.70
C GLU A 67 8.13 9.18 -20.09
N PHE A 68 7.53 8.39 -19.22
CA PHE A 68 6.17 7.87 -19.40
C PHE A 68 5.33 8.15 -18.15
N TRP A 69 4.11 8.60 -18.33
CA TRP A 69 3.19 8.85 -17.21
C TRP A 69 1.96 7.97 -17.32
N ILE A 70 1.34 7.73 -16.17
CA ILE A 70 0.06 7.05 -16.02
C ILE A 70 -0.81 7.89 -15.07
N ASN A 71 -2.13 7.90 -15.27
CA ASN A 71 -3.06 8.66 -14.42
C ASN A 71 -3.63 7.84 -13.25
N GLN A 72 -3.27 6.56 -13.12
CA GLN A 72 -3.71 5.70 -12.02
C GLN A 72 -2.51 5.12 -11.31
N ALA A 73 -2.57 5.18 -9.98
CA ALA A 73 -1.65 4.54 -9.07
C ALA A 73 -2.47 3.88 -7.94
N PRO A 74 -1.98 2.78 -7.33
CA PRO A 74 -0.70 2.15 -7.61
C PRO A 74 -0.74 1.13 -8.76
N MET A 75 0.30 1.12 -9.59
CA MET A 75 0.39 0.25 -10.77
C MET A 75 1.81 -0.28 -10.98
N ASN A 76 1.94 -1.57 -11.26
CA ASN A 76 3.21 -2.17 -11.69
C ASN A 76 3.27 -2.13 -13.22
N VAL A 77 4.34 -1.59 -13.76
CA VAL A 77 4.46 -1.30 -15.19
C VAL A 77 5.78 -1.82 -15.72
N VAL A 78 5.71 -2.55 -16.83
CA VAL A 78 6.87 -2.90 -17.65
C VAL A 78 6.72 -2.18 -18.97
N ALA A 79 7.60 -1.22 -19.24
CA ALA A 79 7.64 -0.43 -20.46
C ALA A 79 8.87 -0.81 -21.30
N ASP A 80 8.63 -1.24 -22.53
CA ASP A 80 9.64 -1.49 -23.54
C ASP A 80 9.67 -0.31 -24.52
N PHE A 81 10.74 0.47 -24.47
CA PHE A 81 11.03 1.54 -25.41
C PHE A 81 11.93 1.03 -26.53
N THR A 82 11.56 1.29 -27.78
CA THR A 82 12.37 0.93 -28.96
C THR A 82 12.41 2.06 -29.98
N ILE A 83 13.44 2.07 -30.82
CA ILE A 83 13.47 2.93 -32.01
C ILE A 83 13.22 2.06 -33.24
N ARG A 84 12.17 2.38 -34.00
CA ARG A 84 11.76 1.61 -35.17
C ARG A 84 12.90 1.48 -36.17
N GLY A 85 13.16 0.27 -36.64
CA GLY A 85 14.20 -0.01 -37.63
C GLY A 85 15.61 -0.15 -37.04
N THR A 86 15.76 -0.20 -35.71
CA THR A 86 17.05 -0.35 -35.02
C THR A 86 17.01 -1.50 -34.02
N THR A 87 18.17 -1.86 -33.47
CA THR A 87 18.30 -2.77 -32.33
C THR A 87 18.19 -2.06 -30.97
N ILE A 88 17.99 -0.74 -30.97
CA ILE A 88 17.93 0.06 -29.75
C ILE A 88 16.64 -0.28 -29.00
N LYS A 89 16.82 -0.83 -27.80
CA LYS A 89 15.74 -1.17 -26.87
C LYS A 89 16.14 -0.84 -25.45
N HIS A 90 15.22 -0.27 -24.68
CA HIS A 90 15.35 -0.13 -23.24
C HIS A 90 14.08 -0.60 -22.54
N THR A 91 14.23 -1.55 -21.62
CA THR A 91 13.14 -2.01 -20.77
C THR A 91 13.22 -1.33 -19.41
N VAL A 92 12.07 -0.87 -18.91
CA VAL A 92 11.93 -0.28 -17.58
C VAL A 92 10.80 -0.98 -16.85
N GLU A 93 11.11 -1.52 -15.67
CA GLU A 93 10.13 -2.07 -14.76
C GLU A 93 10.03 -1.18 -13.52
N ARG A 94 8.82 -0.70 -13.22
CA ARG A 94 8.56 0.25 -12.14
C ARG A 94 7.21 0.02 -11.48
N THR A 95 7.15 0.33 -10.20
CA THR A 95 5.90 0.51 -9.45
C THR A 95 5.65 2.01 -9.34
N PHE A 96 4.47 2.44 -9.77
CA PHE A 96 4.00 3.80 -9.60
C PHE A 96 3.13 3.82 -8.35
N ASP A 97 3.52 4.59 -7.35
CA ASP A 97 2.71 4.95 -6.19
C ASP A 97 2.36 6.45 -6.22
N VAL A 98 1.59 6.92 -5.23
CA VAL A 98 1.13 8.33 -5.15
C VAL A 98 2.29 9.32 -4.98
N THR A 99 3.50 8.85 -4.65
CA THR A 99 4.69 9.66 -4.37
C THR A 99 5.76 9.57 -5.47
N THR A 100 5.56 8.71 -6.47
CA THR A 100 6.61 8.38 -7.43
C THR A 100 6.83 9.51 -8.43
N THR A 101 8.02 10.12 -8.39
CA THR A 101 8.53 10.92 -9.50
C THR A 101 8.99 10.00 -10.62
N VAL A 102 8.46 10.18 -11.84
CA VAL A 102 8.87 9.36 -12.99
C VAL A 102 10.30 9.74 -13.41
N PRO A 103 11.27 8.80 -13.37
CA PRO A 103 12.61 9.11 -13.82
C PRO A 103 12.62 9.28 -15.34
N ARG A 104 13.38 10.27 -15.81
CA ARG A 104 13.71 10.39 -17.24
C ARG A 104 14.73 9.30 -17.59
N ILE A 105 14.45 8.57 -18.66
CA ILE A 105 15.22 7.41 -19.12
C ILE A 105 16.06 7.84 -20.31
N ALA A 106 17.39 7.73 -20.22
CA ALA A 106 18.25 7.91 -21.37
C ALA A 106 18.06 6.73 -22.33
N LEU A 107 17.48 6.96 -23.51
CA LEU A 107 17.20 5.90 -24.47
C LEU A 107 18.42 5.60 -25.35
N VAL A 108 19.04 6.64 -25.91
CA VAL A 108 20.16 6.52 -26.85
C VAL A 108 20.94 7.83 -26.94
N SER A 109 22.26 7.77 -27.17
CA SER A 109 23.04 8.95 -27.54
C SER A 109 22.69 9.42 -28.95
N HIS A 110 22.92 10.70 -29.26
CA HIS A 110 22.74 11.21 -30.62
C HIS A 110 23.64 10.48 -31.61
N THR A 111 24.89 10.21 -31.23
CA THR A 111 25.87 9.49 -32.04
C THR A 111 25.39 8.09 -32.42
N ASP A 112 24.95 7.31 -31.43
CA ASP A 112 24.47 5.94 -31.68
C ASP A 112 23.17 5.95 -32.48
N LEU A 113 22.28 6.91 -32.24
CA LEU A 113 21.06 7.07 -33.02
C LEU A 113 21.35 7.37 -34.49
N LEU A 114 22.28 8.29 -34.77
CA LEU A 114 22.70 8.63 -36.13
C LEU A 114 23.36 7.44 -36.84
N ALA A 115 24.13 6.62 -36.10
CA ALA A 115 24.78 5.42 -36.62
C ALA A 115 23.83 4.20 -36.78
N SER A 116 22.67 4.22 -36.11
CA SER A 116 21.75 3.06 -36.04
C SER A 116 21.00 2.74 -37.33
N GLY A 117 20.95 3.67 -38.28
CA GLY A 117 20.10 3.56 -39.49
C GLY A 117 18.60 3.76 -39.24
N GLY A 118 18.18 4.11 -38.01
CA GLY A 118 16.77 4.28 -37.62
C GLY A 118 16.10 5.58 -38.05
N ILE A 119 16.88 6.54 -38.58
CA ILE A 119 16.35 7.81 -39.07
C ILE A 119 16.00 7.66 -40.55
N LEU A 120 14.72 7.78 -40.87
CA LEU A 120 14.17 7.68 -42.23
C LEU A 120 13.44 8.97 -42.57
N LYS A 121 13.77 9.58 -43.72
CA LYS A 121 13.17 10.86 -44.16
C LYS A 121 13.20 11.93 -43.06
N ASP A 122 14.37 12.08 -42.43
CA ASP A 122 14.63 13.01 -41.32
C ASP A 122 13.74 12.83 -40.08
N LYS A 123 13.15 11.65 -39.90
CA LYS A 123 12.38 11.30 -38.70
C LYS A 123 12.85 9.97 -38.12
N PHE A 124 12.76 9.86 -36.80
CA PHE A 124 12.84 8.57 -36.13
C PHE A 124 11.57 8.35 -35.31
N VAL A 125 11.20 7.09 -35.11
CA VAL A 125 9.96 6.72 -34.42
C VAL A 125 10.30 6.01 -33.12
N VAL A 126 9.95 6.64 -32.01
CA VAL A 126 10.01 6.03 -30.68
C VAL A 126 8.74 5.21 -30.47
N GLN A 127 8.88 3.93 -30.15
CA GLN A 127 7.76 3.07 -29.81
C GLN A 127 7.84 2.68 -28.34
N CYS A 128 6.69 2.70 -27.66
CA CYS A 128 6.57 2.19 -26.30
C CYS A 128 5.52 1.10 -26.29
N ALA A 129 5.92 -0.13 -25.95
CA ALA A 129 5.00 -1.22 -25.61
C ALA A 129 4.98 -1.36 -24.10
N ILE A 130 3.80 -1.21 -23.51
CA ILE A 130 3.65 -1.15 -22.06
C ILE A 130 2.73 -2.26 -21.59
N THR A 131 3.12 -2.93 -20.51
CA THR A 131 2.31 -3.90 -19.80
C THR A 131 1.98 -3.32 -18.43
N PHE A 132 0.70 -3.03 -18.23
CA PHE A 132 0.15 -2.69 -16.94
C PHE A 132 -0.21 -3.97 -16.22
N LYS A 133 0.30 -4.12 -15.01
CA LYS A 133 -0.21 -5.06 -14.04
C LYS A 133 -0.78 -4.19 -12.95
N LYS A 134 -2.05 -4.39 -12.57
CA LYS A 134 -2.51 -3.83 -11.30
C LYS A 134 -1.44 -4.19 -10.27
N ALA A 135 -0.88 -3.19 -9.60
CA ALA A 135 0.00 -3.52 -8.50
C ALA A 135 -0.84 -4.41 -7.59
N SER A 136 -0.30 -5.54 -7.17
CA SER A 136 -0.82 -6.17 -5.97
C SER A 136 -0.51 -5.18 -4.86
N VAL A 137 -1.36 -4.16 -4.74
CA VAL A 137 -1.49 -3.44 -3.49
C VAL A 137 -1.78 -4.54 -2.52
N VAL A 138 -0.90 -4.68 -1.55
CA VAL A 138 -1.27 -5.33 -0.32
C VAL A 138 -2.32 -4.41 0.30
N THR A 139 -3.55 -4.48 -0.21
CA THR A 139 -4.73 -4.05 0.52
C THR A 139 -4.95 -5.10 1.61
N SER A 140 -5.61 -4.71 2.70
CA SER A 140 -6.09 -5.65 3.72
C SER A 140 -6.83 -6.87 3.11
N GLU A 141 -7.47 -6.71 1.95
CA GLU A 141 -8.08 -7.80 1.17
C GLU A 141 -7.07 -8.77 0.53
N ASN A 142 -5.91 -8.29 0.06
CA ASN A 142 -4.85 -9.15 -0.48
C ASN A 142 -3.92 -9.73 0.59
N LEU A 143 -3.91 -9.18 1.80
CA LEU A 143 -3.38 -9.87 3.00
C LEU A 143 -4.17 -11.15 3.30
N LYS A 144 -5.48 -11.18 2.99
CA LYS A 144 -6.31 -12.39 3.06
C LYS A 144 -5.85 -13.49 2.08
N ALA A 145 -5.11 -13.16 1.02
CA ALA A 145 -4.70 -14.11 -0.02
C ALA A 145 -3.18 -14.35 -0.17
N CYS A 146 -2.32 -13.42 0.28
CA CYS A 146 -0.86 -13.47 0.06
C CYS A 146 -0.04 -13.79 1.33
N VAL A 147 -0.69 -14.00 2.47
CA VAL A 147 -0.15 -14.97 3.42
C VAL A 147 -0.58 -16.35 2.90
N THR A 148 0.33 -17.30 2.92
CA THR A 148 0.09 -18.75 2.83
C THR A 148 -0.80 -19.27 3.98
N ALA A 149 -1.89 -18.55 4.27
CA ALA A 149 -2.81 -18.74 5.37
C ALA A 149 -3.84 -19.86 5.17
N PRO A 150 -4.25 -20.34 3.97
CA PRO A 150 -5.24 -21.40 3.94
C PRO A 150 -4.70 -22.72 4.51
N LEU A 151 -3.38 -22.91 4.60
CA LEU A 151 -2.81 -24.12 5.21
C LEU A 151 -2.26 -23.85 6.61
N VAL A 152 -1.55 -22.74 6.83
CA VAL A 152 -0.99 -22.41 8.16
C VAL A 152 -2.06 -21.88 9.11
N ALA A 153 -2.97 -20.99 8.65
CA ALA A 153 -4.09 -20.56 9.48
C ALA A 153 -5.10 -21.70 9.66
N GLN A 154 -5.40 -22.50 8.62
CA GLN A 154 -6.26 -23.69 8.80
C GLN A 154 -5.61 -24.72 9.75
N ALA A 155 -4.31 -24.99 9.64
CA ALA A 155 -3.61 -25.85 10.58
C ALA A 155 -3.61 -25.24 12.00
N LEU A 156 -3.35 -23.94 12.17
CA LEU A 156 -3.42 -23.28 13.48
C LEU A 156 -4.84 -23.24 14.05
N LEU A 157 -5.87 -23.14 13.21
CA LEU A 157 -7.28 -23.26 13.58
C LEU A 157 -7.62 -24.70 13.99
N ASP A 158 -7.12 -25.71 13.28
CA ASP A 158 -7.30 -27.11 13.63
C ASP A 158 -6.53 -27.47 14.92
N VAL A 159 -5.41 -26.79 15.20
CA VAL A 159 -4.62 -26.88 16.45
C VAL A 159 -5.27 -26.06 17.59
N THR A 160 -6.32 -25.25 17.33
CA THR A 160 -7.15 -24.71 18.43
C THR A 160 -8.04 -25.77 19.10
N ASN A 161 -8.06 -27.01 18.59
CA ASN A 161 -8.35 -28.16 19.45
C ASN A 161 -7.22 -28.22 20.49
N HIS A 162 -7.56 -27.93 21.76
CA HIS A 162 -6.74 -27.83 22.98
C HIS A 162 -5.48 -28.74 23.14
N ASP A 163 -5.25 -29.71 22.26
CA ASP A 163 -4.29 -30.79 22.37
C ASP A 163 -2.81 -30.34 22.21
N ALA A 164 -2.53 -29.13 21.72
CA ALA A 164 -1.15 -28.63 21.57
C ALA A 164 -0.91 -27.19 22.09
N THR A 165 -1.83 -26.64 22.88
CA THR A 165 -1.63 -25.34 23.52
C THR A 165 -0.70 -25.46 24.73
N ASP A 166 0.34 -24.63 24.79
CA ASP A 166 1.40 -24.65 25.81
C ASP A 166 1.53 -23.33 26.59
N VAL A 167 0.58 -22.42 26.36
CA VAL A 167 0.43 -21.17 27.10
C VAL A 167 -1.04 -20.81 27.23
N ASN A 168 -1.40 -20.17 28.35
CA ASN A 168 -2.76 -19.72 28.63
C ASN A 168 -2.76 -18.23 28.95
N MET A 169 -3.58 -17.47 28.24
CA MET A 169 -3.79 -16.05 28.49
C MET A 169 -5.03 -15.88 29.38
N VAL A 170 -4.84 -15.29 30.56
CA VAL A 170 -5.88 -15.17 31.58
C VAL A 170 -6.33 -13.73 31.71
N VAL A 171 -7.62 -13.48 31.49
CA VAL A 171 -8.26 -12.16 31.57
C VAL A 171 -9.49 -12.26 32.46
N GLY A 172 -9.51 -11.54 33.58
CA GLY A 172 -10.65 -11.56 34.50
C GLY A 172 -11.03 -12.96 35.02
N GLY A 173 -10.07 -13.89 35.12
CA GLY A 173 -10.31 -15.28 35.53
C GLY A 173 -10.75 -16.23 34.41
N ARG A 174 -11.03 -15.72 33.21
CA ARG A 174 -11.27 -16.53 32.01
C ARG A 174 -9.94 -16.86 31.33
N SER A 175 -9.85 -18.03 30.73
CA SER A 175 -8.63 -18.58 30.14
C SER A 175 -8.79 -18.70 28.62
N LEU A 176 -7.76 -18.27 27.90
CA LEU A 176 -7.64 -18.41 26.45
C LEU A 176 -6.37 -19.22 26.14
N PRO A 177 -6.51 -20.50 25.78
CA PRO A 177 -5.39 -21.38 25.46
C PRO A 177 -4.78 -21.01 24.10
N LEU A 178 -3.46 -20.85 24.04
CA LEU A 178 -2.72 -20.37 22.87
C LEU A 178 -1.41 -21.14 22.68
N HIS A 179 -0.63 -20.75 21.66
CA HIS A 179 0.61 -21.42 21.27
C HIS A 179 1.80 -20.48 21.42
N ARG A 180 2.68 -20.77 22.38
CA ARG A 180 3.86 -19.97 22.73
C ARG A 180 4.74 -19.73 21.50
N GLY A 181 5.06 -20.79 20.76
CA GLY A 181 5.92 -20.69 19.57
C GLY A 181 5.35 -19.76 18.49
N TYR A 182 4.03 -19.80 18.28
CA TYR A 182 3.37 -18.91 17.34
C TYR A 182 3.37 -17.46 17.83
N LEU A 183 3.03 -17.22 19.09
CA LEU A 183 3.05 -15.88 19.69
C LEU A 183 4.45 -15.26 19.63
N CYS A 184 5.51 -16.02 19.93
CA CYS A 184 6.91 -15.57 19.79
C CYS A 184 7.29 -15.18 18.35
N MET A 185 6.68 -15.79 17.34
CA MET A 185 6.98 -15.50 15.94
C MET A 185 6.35 -14.20 15.48
N ILE A 186 5.14 -13.88 15.97
CA ILE A 186 4.37 -12.72 15.51
C ILE A 186 4.52 -11.48 16.41
N SER A 187 5.11 -11.62 17.60
CA SER A 187 5.23 -10.56 18.59
C SER A 187 6.63 -10.57 19.22
N PRO A 188 7.39 -9.46 19.12
CA PRO A 188 8.64 -9.33 19.87
C PRO A 188 8.41 -9.26 21.38
N VAL A 189 7.24 -8.78 21.83
CA VAL A 189 6.86 -8.75 23.25
C VAL A 189 6.69 -10.17 23.78
N PHE A 190 5.95 -11.03 23.07
CA PHE A 190 5.82 -12.44 23.46
C PHE A 190 7.15 -13.18 23.33
N HIS A 191 7.94 -12.88 22.29
CA HIS A 191 9.28 -13.44 22.15
C HIS A 191 10.12 -13.17 23.42
N ALA A 192 10.26 -11.90 23.81
CA ALA A 192 10.98 -11.53 25.02
C ALA A 192 10.35 -12.14 26.29
N MET A 193 9.02 -12.15 26.39
CA MET A 193 8.27 -12.72 27.50
C MET A 193 8.59 -14.21 27.71
N PHE A 194 8.72 -14.99 26.65
CA PHE A 194 8.89 -16.44 26.76
C PHE A 194 10.33 -16.94 26.63
N THR A 195 11.27 -16.11 26.18
CA THR A 195 12.69 -16.49 26.01
C THR A 195 13.58 -16.02 27.16
N HIS A 196 13.11 -15.12 28.00
CA HIS A 196 13.82 -14.67 29.20
C HIS A 196 13.32 -15.37 30.47
N ASP A 197 14.03 -15.16 31.59
CA ASP A 197 13.71 -15.74 32.89
C ASP A 197 12.51 -15.04 33.58
N THR A 198 11.35 -15.07 32.93
CA THR A 198 10.11 -14.43 33.40
C THR A 198 9.20 -15.43 34.11
N LYS A 199 8.21 -14.92 34.85
CA LYS A 199 7.18 -15.76 35.47
C LYS A 199 6.30 -16.42 34.41
N GLU A 200 6.01 -15.70 33.34
CA GLU A 200 5.21 -16.12 32.19
C GLU A 200 5.89 -17.28 31.47
N ALA A 201 7.21 -17.21 31.25
CA ALA A 201 8.00 -18.28 30.65
C ALA A 201 7.93 -19.58 31.48
N LYS A 202 8.06 -19.46 32.81
CA LYS A 202 8.05 -20.60 33.75
C LYS A 202 6.67 -21.22 33.95
N SER A 203 5.64 -20.39 34.07
CA SER A 203 4.28 -20.83 34.40
C SER A 203 3.44 -21.17 33.18
N GLY A 204 3.76 -20.62 32.00
CA GLY A 204 2.90 -20.70 30.83
C GLY A 204 1.60 -19.90 30.99
N ILE A 205 1.55 -18.95 31.93
CA ILE A 205 0.36 -18.12 32.19
C ILE A 205 0.69 -16.66 31.92
N VAL A 206 -0.04 -16.04 30.99
CA VAL A 206 0.02 -14.60 30.71
C VAL A 206 -1.22 -13.95 31.29
N THR A 207 -1.07 -13.15 32.35
CA THR A 207 -2.22 -12.44 32.95
C THR A 207 -2.39 -11.07 32.31
N VAL A 208 -3.55 -10.82 31.71
CA VAL A 208 -3.91 -9.52 31.11
C VAL A 208 -4.91 -8.81 32.03
N LYS A 209 -4.60 -7.55 32.38
CA LYS A 209 -5.42 -6.75 33.31
C LYS A 209 -6.03 -5.50 32.68
N ASP A 210 -5.46 -5.05 31.56
CA ASP A 210 -5.77 -3.75 30.97
C ASP A 210 -6.94 -3.81 29.97
N PHE A 211 -7.43 -5.02 29.66
CA PHE A 211 -8.42 -5.26 28.62
C PHE A 211 -9.53 -6.22 29.07
N GLN A 212 -10.69 -6.10 28.45
CA GLN A 212 -11.78 -7.07 28.58
C GLN A 212 -11.43 -8.37 27.84
N PHE A 213 -12.01 -9.48 28.29
CA PHE A 213 -11.72 -10.78 27.68
C PHE A 213 -12.09 -10.81 26.20
N GLU A 214 -13.22 -10.22 25.82
CA GLU A 214 -13.74 -10.19 24.45
C GLU A 214 -12.75 -9.51 23.50
N ALA A 215 -12.16 -8.39 23.92
CA ALA A 215 -11.16 -7.67 23.13
C ALA A 215 -9.90 -8.51 22.91
N VAL A 216 -9.45 -9.22 23.95
CA VAL A 216 -8.30 -10.12 23.89
C VAL A 216 -8.60 -11.33 23.01
N GLU A 217 -9.79 -11.91 23.15
CA GLU A 217 -10.25 -13.03 22.35
C GLU A 217 -10.35 -12.64 20.87
N ASP A 218 -10.95 -11.50 20.53
CA ASP A 218 -11.04 -11.00 19.16
C ASP A 218 -9.66 -10.73 18.55
N ALA A 219 -8.76 -10.09 19.31
CA ALA A 219 -7.39 -9.84 18.88
C ALA A 219 -6.63 -11.13 18.57
N MET A 220 -6.71 -12.13 19.46
CA MET A 220 -6.05 -13.42 19.24
C MET A 220 -6.73 -14.19 18.11
N ASN A 221 -8.06 -14.24 18.06
CA ASN A 221 -8.80 -14.87 16.96
C ASN A 221 -8.34 -14.30 15.61
N PHE A 222 -8.20 -12.98 15.49
CA PHE A 222 -7.70 -12.33 14.29
C PHE A 222 -6.25 -12.73 13.97
N CYS A 223 -5.35 -12.74 14.95
CA CYS A 223 -3.97 -13.19 14.75
C CYS A 223 -3.92 -14.63 14.24
N TYR A 224 -4.81 -15.50 14.72
CA TYR A 224 -4.94 -16.89 14.27
C TYR A 224 -5.72 -17.05 12.94
N GLY A 225 -6.01 -15.94 12.25
CA GLY A 225 -6.63 -15.94 10.93
C GLY A 225 -8.15 -16.13 10.93
N ARG A 226 -8.82 -16.00 12.09
CA ARG A 226 -10.29 -15.99 12.16
C ARG A 226 -10.83 -14.65 11.70
N SER A 227 -12.00 -14.71 11.07
CA SER A 227 -12.68 -13.52 10.57
C SER A 227 -13.31 -12.72 11.72
N LEU A 228 -13.20 -11.39 11.65
CA LEU A 228 -13.92 -10.44 12.50
C LEU A 228 -15.09 -9.76 11.76
N GLU A 229 -15.63 -10.37 10.71
CA GLU A 229 -16.65 -9.76 9.83
C GLU A 229 -17.94 -9.29 10.54
N ASN A 230 -18.24 -9.83 11.72
CA ASN A 230 -19.42 -9.44 12.51
C ASN A 230 -19.13 -8.35 13.56
N LYS A 231 -17.92 -7.79 13.59
CA LYS A 231 -17.48 -6.81 14.59
C LYS A 231 -17.67 -5.38 14.09
N ASN A 232 -18.08 -4.50 14.99
CA ASN A 232 -18.18 -3.07 14.70
C ASN A 232 -16.84 -2.34 14.95
N ALA A 233 -16.74 -1.07 14.54
CA ALA A 233 -15.51 -0.30 14.66
C ALA A 233 -14.99 -0.17 16.10
N THR A 234 -15.87 -0.03 17.10
CA THR A 234 -15.48 0.04 18.51
C THR A 234 -14.85 -1.28 18.97
N GLU A 235 -15.46 -2.42 18.63
CA GLU A 235 -14.89 -3.73 18.95
C GLU A 235 -13.54 -3.96 18.25
N ILE A 236 -13.41 -3.53 17.00
CA ILE A 236 -12.14 -3.58 16.27
C ILE A 236 -11.08 -2.70 16.92
N ILE A 237 -11.44 -1.49 17.38
CA ILE A 237 -10.53 -0.60 18.11
C ILE A 237 -10.06 -1.26 19.41
N GLU A 238 -10.94 -1.90 20.17
CA GLU A 238 -10.53 -2.60 21.41
C GLU A 238 -9.57 -3.77 21.13
N ALA A 239 -9.83 -4.57 20.08
CA ALA A 239 -8.89 -5.61 19.64
C ALA A 239 -7.55 -5.01 19.15
N LEU A 240 -7.62 -3.88 18.46
CA LEU A 240 -6.45 -3.16 17.95
C LEU A 240 -5.53 -2.67 19.08
N LYS A 241 -6.10 -2.15 20.18
CA LYS A 241 -5.34 -1.78 21.39
C LYS A 241 -4.60 -2.97 22.01
N VAL A 242 -5.18 -4.17 21.94
CA VAL A 242 -4.53 -5.41 22.44
C VAL A 242 -3.34 -5.77 21.57
N VAL A 243 -3.49 -5.81 20.24
CA VAL A 243 -2.39 -6.18 19.35
C VAL A 243 -1.26 -5.14 19.36
N ASP A 244 -1.58 -3.87 19.62
CA ASP A 244 -0.60 -2.80 19.83
C ASP A 244 0.21 -2.99 21.12
N LYS A 245 -0.44 -3.33 22.25
CA LYS A 245 0.26 -3.65 23.52
C LYS A 245 1.33 -4.74 23.33
N TYR A 246 1.06 -5.71 22.46
CA TYR A 246 1.97 -6.83 22.18
C TYR A 246 2.82 -6.63 20.92
N ASP A 247 2.83 -5.43 20.30
CA ASP A 247 3.60 -5.08 19.10
C ASP A 247 3.44 -6.10 17.95
N ILE A 248 2.20 -6.53 17.69
CA ILE A 248 1.88 -7.44 16.57
C ILE A 248 1.65 -6.61 15.31
N LYS A 249 2.74 -6.08 14.74
CA LYS A 249 2.71 -5.09 13.63
C LYS A 249 1.83 -5.48 12.45
N GLY A 250 1.89 -6.75 12.03
CA GLY A 250 1.05 -7.24 10.93
C GLY A 250 -0.44 -7.13 11.23
N ALA A 251 -0.84 -7.37 12.49
CA ALA A 251 -2.22 -7.26 12.92
C ALA A 251 -2.67 -5.80 13.08
N ILE A 252 -1.80 -4.95 13.64
CA ILE A 252 -2.04 -3.50 13.78
C ILE A 252 -2.37 -2.91 12.40
N ILE A 253 -1.48 -3.08 11.42
CA ILE A 253 -1.66 -2.56 10.06
C ILE A 253 -2.98 -3.04 9.43
N ALA A 254 -3.29 -4.33 9.56
CA ALA A 254 -4.47 -4.91 8.93
C ALA A 254 -5.78 -4.42 9.55
N LEU A 255 -5.84 -4.24 10.88
CA LEU A 255 -7.01 -3.72 11.58
C LEU A 255 -7.17 -2.20 11.35
N GLU A 256 -6.08 -1.44 11.29
CA GLU A 256 -6.13 -0.02 10.91
C GLU A 256 -6.64 0.17 9.47
N ASP A 257 -6.19 -0.67 8.53
CA ASP A 257 -6.70 -0.66 7.16
C ASP A 257 -8.20 -1.01 7.09
N TRP A 258 -8.67 -1.91 7.95
CA TRP A 258 -10.10 -2.20 8.07
C TRP A 258 -10.88 -0.97 8.57
N LEU A 259 -10.37 -0.27 9.60
CA LEU A 259 -10.99 0.95 10.11
C LEU A 259 -11.04 2.05 9.04
N LEU A 260 -9.98 2.20 8.25
CA LEU A 260 -9.94 3.11 7.11
C LEU A 260 -10.99 2.80 6.05
N ALA A 261 -11.13 1.52 5.69
CA ALA A 261 -12.09 1.08 4.68
C ALA A 261 -13.55 1.24 5.14
N ASN A 262 -13.79 1.22 6.45
CA ASN A 262 -15.12 1.31 7.06
C ASN A 262 -15.38 2.66 7.76
N LEU A 263 -14.54 3.67 7.50
CA LEU A 263 -14.69 5.01 8.07
C LEU A 263 -16.00 5.65 7.60
N ASN A 264 -16.80 6.13 8.54
CA ASN A 264 -18.08 6.78 8.29
C ASN A 264 -18.45 7.76 9.41
N ASP A 265 -19.55 8.48 9.24
CA ASP A 265 -19.99 9.53 10.17
C ASP A 265 -20.24 9.00 11.61
N ASN A 266 -20.59 7.73 11.78
CA ASN A 266 -20.92 7.18 13.10
C ASN A 266 -19.69 6.75 13.92
N ASN A 267 -18.55 6.50 13.26
CA ASN A 267 -17.34 5.94 13.89
C ASN A 267 -16.10 6.84 13.77
N VAL A 268 -16.16 7.92 13.01
CA VAL A 268 -15.02 8.83 12.79
C VAL A 268 -14.46 9.43 14.09
N CYS A 269 -15.31 9.70 15.09
CA CYS A 269 -14.85 10.19 16.40
C CYS A 269 -14.04 9.13 17.15
N ASP A 270 -14.57 7.91 17.24
CA ASP A 270 -13.92 6.81 17.97
C ASP A 270 -12.59 6.43 17.30
N ILE A 271 -12.55 6.43 15.96
CA ILE A 271 -11.33 6.17 15.19
C ILE A 271 -10.31 7.30 15.36
N ALA A 272 -10.74 8.57 15.39
CA ALA A 272 -9.85 9.70 15.60
C ALA A 272 -9.22 9.70 17.00
N ASP A 273 -10.00 9.37 18.03
CA ASP A 273 -9.51 9.24 19.40
C ASP A 273 -8.45 8.13 19.50
N TYR A 274 -8.73 6.95 18.94
CA TYR A 274 -7.73 5.89 18.83
C TYR A 274 -6.48 6.38 18.08
N ALA A 275 -6.65 6.97 16.90
CA ALA A 275 -5.53 7.36 16.04
C ALA A 275 -4.61 8.39 16.71
N TRP A 276 -5.17 9.30 17.51
CA TRP A 276 -4.40 10.25 18.30
C TRP A 276 -3.65 9.57 19.44
N ASN A 277 -4.34 8.79 20.27
CA ASN A 277 -3.76 8.16 21.46
C ASN A 277 -2.69 7.11 21.14
N TYR A 278 -2.80 6.47 19.96
CA TYR A 278 -1.89 5.42 19.49
C TYR A 278 -0.98 5.89 18.35
N ASN A 279 -0.88 7.20 18.10
CA ASN A 279 0.01 7.82 17.10
C ASN A 279 -0.14 7.26 15.68
N SER A 280 -1.35 6.89 15.27
CA SER A 280 -1.66 6.46 13.91
C SER A 280 -1.90 7.65 13.00
N GLU A 281 -0.82 8.21 12.43
CA GLU A 281 -0.88 9.39 11.56
C GLU A 281 -1.80 9.18 10.33
N LYS A 282 -1.77 7.98 9.75
CA LYS A 282 -2.57 7.61 8.57
C LYS A 282 -4.07 7.66 8.87
N LEU A 283 -4.50 7.06 9.97
CA LEU A 283 -5.89 7.08 10.42
C LEU A 283 -6.31 8.51 10.79
N LEU A 284 -5.47 9.24 11.51
CA LEU A 284 -5.76 10.60 11.96
C LEU A 284 -5.94 11.55 10.76
N GLN A 285 -5.08 11.45 9.75
CA GLN A 285 -5.20 12.22 8.51
C GLN A 285 -6.49 11.89 7.78
N LYS A 286 -6.86 10.61 7.68
CA LYS A 286 -8.10 10.20 7.01
C LYS A 286 -9.36 10.63 7.75
N CYS A 287 -9.33 10.60 9.08
CA CYS A 287 -10.38 11.20 9.90
C CYS A 287 -10.49 12.70 9.63
N ALA A 288 -9.37 13.43 9.59
CA ALA A 288 -9.35 14.85 9.29
C ALA A 288 -9.88 15.18 7.88
N GLU A 289 -9.54 14.39 6.87
CA GLU A 289 -10.10 14.50 5.51
C GLU A 289 -11.62 14.28 5.49
N HIS A 290 -12.10 13.29 6.25
CA HIS A 290 -13.52 12.99 6.40
C HIS A 290 -14.26 14.15 7.09
N TYR A 291 -13.65 14.73 8.13
CA TYR A 291 -14.16 15.91 8.84
C TYR A 291 -14.25 17.14 7.94
N ASN A 292 -13.21 17.44 7.14
CA ASN A 292 -13.18 18.63 6.30
C ASN A 292 -14.32 18.65 5.25
N LYS A 293 -14.74 17.48 4.77
CA LYS A 293 -15.90 17.33 3.87
C LYS A 293 -17.24 17.62 4.54
N THR A 294 -17.28 17.60 5.87
CA THR A 294 -18.52 17.46 6.66
C THR A 294 -18.57 18.47 7.84
N LEU A 295 -17.68 19.47 7.87
CA LEU A 295 -17.45 20.40 8.99
C LEU A 295 -18.71 21.04 9.60
N THR A 296 -19.78 21.23 8.83
CA THR A 296 -21.06 21.75 9.34
C THR A 296 -21.90 20.74 10.13
N LYS A 297 -21.75 19.43 9.88
CA LYS A 297 -22.51 18.39 10.61
C LYS A 297 -21.82 17.95 11.90
N ILE A 298 -20.48 17.92 11.90
CA ILE A 298 -19.70 17.35 13.01
C ILE A 298 -19.62 18.29 14.22
N ALA A 299 -19.58 19.61 14.03
CA ALA A 299 -19.67 20.54 15.16
C ALA A 299 -20.97 20.39 15.97
N SER A 300 -21.96 19.70 15.40
CA SER A 300 -23.25 19.37 16.03
C SER A 300 -23.30 17.92 16.55
N ASP A 301 -22.28 17.09 16.30
CA ASP A 301 -22.22 15.70 16.76
C ASP A 301 -21.84 15.66 18.25
N PRO A 302 -22.68 15.07 19.13
CA PRO A 302 -22.38 14.96 20.55
C PRO A 302 -21.04 14.28 20.83
N LYS A 303 -20.66 13.26 20.05
CA LYS A 303 -19.38 12.56 20.23
C LYS A 303 -18.19 13.47 19.94
N PHE A 304 -18.32 14.38 18.97
CA PHE A 304 -17.26 15.34 18.65
C PHE A 304 -17.06 16.36 19.78
N VAL A 305 -18.15 16.80 20.42
CA VAL A 305 -18.09 17.71 21.57
C VAL A 305 -17.43 17.04 22.79
N GLU A 306 -17.57 15.72 22.91
CA GLU A 306 -16.97 14.91 23.99
C GLU A 306 -15.50 14.53 23.74
N LEU A 307 -14.95 14.78 22.53
CA LEU A 307 -13.55 14.49 22.26
C LEU A 307 -12.62 15.36 23.10
N ASP A 308 -11.50 14.76 23.53
CA ASP A 308 -10.47 15.49 24.25
C ASP A 308 -9.92 16.66 23.39
N PRO A 309 -9.72 17.87 23.96
CA PRO A 309 -9.24 19.03 23.22
C PRO A 309 -7.93 18.79 22.47
N THR A 310 -7.08 17.87 22.94
CA THR A 310 -5.83 17.51 22.26
C THR A 310 -6.09 16.73 20.97
N VAL A 311 -7.06 15.81 20.96
CA VAL A 311 -7.52 15.07 19.77
C VAL A 311 -8.08 16.05 18.75
N VAL A 312 -8.93 17.00 19.20
CA VAL A 312 -9.50 18.05 18.33
C VAL A 312 -8.40 18.91 17.72
N SER A 313 -7.43 19.35 18.52
CA SER A 313 -6.25 20.08 18.03
C SER A 313 -5.45 19.26 17.01
N GLY A 314 -5.28 17.96 17.26
CA GLY A 314 -4.64 17.02 16.33
C GLY A 314 -5.33 16.95 14.98
N LEU A 315 -6.66 16.81 15.00
CA LEU A 315 -7.50 16.79 13.80
C LEU A 315 -7.40 18.11 13.02
N ILE A 316 -7.45 19.25 13.70
CA ILE A 316 -7.32 20.57 13.04
C ILE A 316 -5.95 20.72 12.37
N LYS A 317 -4.87 20.31 13.05
CA LYS A 317 -3.51 20.33 12.48
C LYS A 317 -3.39 19.41 11.27
N ALA A 318 -3.92 18.19 11.37
CA ALA A 318 -3.95 17.24 10.27
C ALA A 318 -4.74 17.78 9.07
N ALA A 319 -5.88 18.44 9.32
CA ALA A 319 -6.69 19.08 8.28
C ALA A 319 -5.97 20.26 7.61
N ALA A 320 -5.26 21.09 8.38
CA ALA A 320 -4.50 22.23 7.85
C ALA A 320 -3.33 21.82 6.92
N ASN A 321 -2.82 20.59 7.09
CA ASN A 321 -1.78 20.03 6.21
C ASN A 321 -2.34 19.47 4.88
N LEU A 322 -3.67 19.38 4.74
CA LEU A 322 -4.34 19.11 3.48
C LEU A 322 -4.30 20.41 2.65
N LYS A 323 -3.20 20.66 1.94
CA LYS A 323 -3.08 21.80 1.03
C LYS A 323 -4.29 21.83 0.07
N VAL A 324 -5.04 22.92 0.12
CA VAL A 324 -6.04 23.32 -0.89
C VAL A 324 -5.33 23.63 -2.20
#